data_AF-A0A969ZJA6-F1
#
_entry.id   AF-A0A969ZJA6-F1
#
_cell.length_a   1.000
_cell.length_b   1.000
_cell.length_c   1.000
_cell.angle_alpha   90.00
_cell.angle_beta   90.00
_cell.angle_gamma   90.00
#
_symmetry.space_group_name_H-M   'P 1'
#
loop_
_entity.id
_entity.type
_entity.pdbx_description
1 polymer ?
#
loop_
_entity_poly.entity_id
_entity_poly.type
_entity_poly.pdbx_seq_one_letter_code
_entity_poly.pdbx_strand_id
1 'polypeptide(L)' 'MNMDREYIKKVVRNILIKKQIEDSGIYYVPVAISNRHVHLSREDLEKLFGQGYELTRERDITQPGQFACRER' A
#
# COMPACT_ATOMS: atom_id res chain seq x y z
N MET A 1 2.38 23.65 4.83
CA MET A 1 2.98 22.31 4.64
C MET A 1 4.48 22.45 4.81
N ASN A 2 5.04 22.07 5.97
CA ASN A 2 6.49 21.98 6.11
C ASN A 2 6.91 20.71 5.37
N MET A 3 7.42 20.88 4.16
CA MET A 3 7.85 19.77 3.33
C MET A 3 9.22 19.33 3.84
N ASP A 4 9.24 18.20 4.55
CA ASP A 4 10.44 17.63 5.13
C ASP A 4 11.50 17.34 4.03
N ARG A 5 12.76 17.68 4.31
CA ARG A 5 13.90 17.42 3.42
C ARG A 5 14.01 15.92 3.10
N GLU A 6 13.60 15.05 4.03
CA GLU A 6 13.47 13.60 3.86
C GLU A 6 12.51 13.25 2.69
N TYR A 7 11.32 13.87 2.71
CA TYR A 7 10.27 13.63 1.73
C TYR A 7 10.70 14.09 0.32
N ILE A 8 11.31 15.27 0.22
CA ILE A 8 11.82 15.80 -1.06
C ILE A 8 12.86 14.86 -1.65
N LYS A 9 13.83 14.38 -0.85
CA LYS A 9 14.83 13.41 -1.31
C LYS A 9 14.19 12.13 -1.83
N LYS A 10 13.17 11.61 -1.14
CA LYS A 10 12.43 10.40 -1.56
C LYS A 10 11.73 10.61 -2.90
N VAL A 11 11.03 11.72 -3.08
CA VAL A 11 10.32 12.03 -4.33
C VAL A 11 11.30 12.16 -5.50
N VAL A 12 12.38 12.93 -5.33
CA VAL A 12 13.40 13.11 -6.37
C VAL A 12 14.02 11.76 -6.76
N ARG A 13 14.39 10.93 -5.77
CA ARG A 13 14.94 9.58 -6.02
C ARG A 13 13.98 8.72 -6.85
N ASN A 14 12.70 8.71 -6.51
CA ASN A 14 11.69 7.92 -7.23
C ASN A 14 11.53 8.37 -8.68
N ILE A 15 11.56 9.67 -8.94
CA ILE A 15 11.48 10.23 -10.29
C ILE A 15 12.70 9.81 -11.12
N LEU A 16 13.92 9.90 -10.55
CA LEU A 16 15.15 9.52 -11.24
C LEU A 16 15.17 8.03 -11.61
N ILE A 17 14.76 7.14 -10.69
CA ILE A 17 14.68 5.70 -10.96
C ILE A 17 13.70 5.41 -12.10
N LYS A 18 12.52 6.04 -12.06
CA LYS A 18 11.51 5.85 -13.11
C LYS A 18 12.04 6.29 -14.49
N LYS A 19 12.70 7.45 -14.55
CA LYS A 19 13.33 7.94 -15.78
C LYS A 19 14.41 7.00 -16.29
N GLN A 20 15.28 6.49 -15.42
CA GLN A 20 16.33 5.55 -15.80
C GLN A 20 15.75 4.23 -16.34
N ILE A 21 14.65 3.74 -15.75
CA ILE A 21 13.92 2.58 -16.25
C ILE A 21 13.35 2.85 -17.64
N GLU A 22 12.67 3.99 -17.82
CA GLU A 22 12.12 4.41 -19.13
C GLU A 22 13.23 4.50 -20.19
N ASP A 23 14.38 5.08 -19.84
CA ASP A 23 15.54 5.24 -20.74
C ASP A 23 16.25 3.90 -21.05
N SER A 24 16.12 2.88 -20.18
CA SER A 24 16.82 1.59 -20.33
C SER A 24 16.23 0.66 -21.39
N GLY A 25 15.01 0.92 -21.88
CA GLY A 25 14.30 0.03 -22.79
C GLY A 25 13.90 -1.33 -22.19
N ILE A 26 14.15 -1.54 -20.89
CA ILE A 26 13.77 -2.75 -20.15
C ILE A 26 12.31 -2.63 -19.73
N TYR A 27 11.52 -3.68 -19.97
CA TYR A 27 10.16 -3.76 -19.46
C TYR A 27 10.17 -3.90 -17.93
N TYR A 28 9.77 -2.85 -17.24
CA TYR A 28 9.71 -2.81 -15.79
C TYR A 28 8.32 -3.14 -15.28
N VAL A 29 8.27 -4.11 -14.36
CA VAL A 29 7.06 -4.46 -13.63
C VAL A 29 7.28 -4.11 -12.16
N PRO A 30 6.47 -3.22 -11.55
CA PRO A 30 6.60 -2.91 -10.13
C PRO A 30 6.23 -4.15 -9.30
N VAL A 31 7.10 -4.49 -8.35
CA VAL A 31 6.89 -5.61 -7.43
C VAL A 31 6.57 -5.07 -6.04
N ALA A 32 5.49 -5.59 -5.44
CA ALA A 32 5.14 -5.36 -4.05
C ALA A 32 5.28 -6.66 -3.25
N ILE A 33 5.84 -6.57 -2.04
CA ILE A 33 5.97 -7.72 -1.15
C ILE A 33 4.72 -7.81 -0.27
N SER A 34 4.09 -8.97 -0.24
CA SER A 34 2.94 -9.25 0.62
C SER A 34 3.40 -10.02 1.85
N ASN A 35 3.30 -9.39 3.02
CA ASN A 35 3.51 -10.09 4.28
C ASN A 35 2.27 -10.95 4.62
N ARG A 36 2.36 -11.77 5.68
CA ARG A 36 1.21 -12.54 6.19
C ARG A 36 0.04 -11.59 6.48
N HIS A 37 -1.07 -11.82 5.82
CA HIS A 37 -2.33 -11.10 6.00
C HIS A 37 -3.49 -12.06 5.70
N VAL A 38 -4.71 -11.65 6.04
CA VAL A 38 -5.92 -12.44 5.84
C VAL A 38 -7.02 -11.56 5.25
N HIS A 39 -7.88 -12.14 4.42
CA HIS A 39 -9.10 -11.51 3.96
C HIS A 39 -10.25 -12.17 4.70
N LEU A 40 -11.10 -11.37 5.35
CA LEU A 40 -12.17 -11.88 6.21
C LEU A 40 -13.53 -11.72 5.52
N SER A 41 -14.36 -12.76 5.67
CA SER A 41 -15.79 -12.63 5.43
C SER A 41 -16.42 -11.74 6.49
N ARG A 42 -17.66 -11.26 6.25
CA ARG A 42 -18.41 -10.53 7.29
C ARG A 42 -18.63 -11.38 8.53
N GLU A 43 -18.96 -12.67 8.35
CA GLU A 43 -19.22 -13.59 9.44
C GLU A 43 -17.97 -13.78 10.33
N ASP A 44 -16.80 -13.97 9.73
CA ASP A 44 -15.56 -14.17 10.47
C ASP A 44 -15.07 -12.87 11.13
N LEU A 45 -15.29 -11.72 10.48
CA LEU A 45 -15.00 -10.41 11.07
C LEU A 45 -15.80 -10.22 12.37
N GLU A 46 -17.10 -10.55 12.36
CA GLU A 46 -17.94 -10.40 13.53
C GLU A 46 -17.57 -11.37 14.65
N LYS A 47 -17.16 -12.60 14.32
CA LYS A 47 -16.66 -13.58 15.30
C LYS A 47 -15.37 -13.12 15.97
N LEU A 48 -14.47 -12.47 15.21
CA LEU A 48 -13.15 -12.07 15.69
C LEU A 48 -13.16 -10.72 16.42
N PHE A 49 -13.94 -9.75 15.94
CA PHE A 49 -13.90 -8.35 16.41
C PHE A 49 -15.21 -7.85 17.02
N GLY A 50 -16.30 -8.64 16.95
CA GLY A 50 -17.60 -8.32 17.53
C GLY A 50 -18.68 -8.01 16.48
N GLN A 51 -19.94 -8.22 16.87
CA GLN A 51 -21.10 -8.00 15.99
C GLN A 51 -21.16 -6.55 15.49
N GLY A 52 -21.35 -6.37 14.19
CA GLY A 52 -21.44 -5.05 13.56
C GLY A 52 -20.10 -4.30 13.43
N TYR A 53 -18.97 -4.94 13.72
CA TYR A 53 -17.66 -4.31 13.60
C TYR A 53 -17.33 -3.93 12.15
N GLU A 54 -16.72 -2.76 11.95
CA GLU A 54 -16.23 -2.28 10.66
C GLU A 54 -14.72 -2.12 10.68
N LEU A 55 -14.05 -2.62 9.64
CA LEU A 55 -12.60 -2.54 9.51
C LEU A 55 -12.14 -1.09 9.39
N THR A 56 -11.05 -0.76 10.07
CA THR A 56 -10.51 0.59 10.04
C THR A 56 -9.47 0.71 8.92
N ARG A 57 -9.82 1.40 7.83
CA ARG A 57 -8.89 1.67 6.72
C ARG A 57 -7.62 2.37 7.21
N GLU A 58 -6.45 1.80 6.90
CA GLU A 58 -5.14 2.37 7.20
C GLU A 58 -4.57 3.09 5.98
N ARG A 59 -4.45 2.37 4.85
CA ARG A 59 -3.89 2.93 3.60
C ARG A 59 -4.35 2.16 2.38
N ASP A 60 -4.36 2.85 1.25
CA ASP A 60 -4.51 2.20 -0.05
C ASP A 60 -3.29 1.37 -0.40
N ILE A 61 -3.54 0.29 -1.13
CA ILE A 61 -2.50 -0.49 -1.77
C ILE A 61 -2.51 -0.26 -3.27
N THR A 62 -1.51 -0.80 -3.97
CA THR A 62 -1.32 -0.58 -5.41
C THR A 62 -2.46 -1.11 -6.27
N GLN A 63 -3.22 -2.07 -5.76
CA GLN A 63 -4.37 -2.67 -6.42
C GLN A 63 -5.58 -1.73 -6.31
N PRO A 64 -6.22 -1.36 -7.44
CA PRO A 64 -7.37 -0.45 -7.43
C PRO A 64 -8.50 -0.89 -6.51
N GLY A 65 -8.96 0.02 -5.65
CA GLY A 65 -10.06 -0.22 -4.71
C GLY A 65 -9.72 -1.10 -3.50
N GLN A 66 -8.46 -1.54 -3.36
CA GLN A 66 -8.01 -2.36 -2.23
C GLN A 66 -7.27 -1.52 -1.20
N PHE A 67 -7.38 -1.91 0.07
CA PHE A 67 -6.76 -1.20 1.17
C PHE A 67 -6.31 -2.15 2.28
N ALA A 68 -5.27 -1.74 3.02
CA ALA A 68 -4.90 -2.38 4.27
C ALA A 68 -5.72 -1.79 5.42
N CYS A 69 -6.05 -2.64 6.39
CA CYS A 69 -6.78 -2.27 7.61
C CYS A 69 -5.81 -2.26 8.80
N ARG A 70 -6.15 -1.53 9.88
CA ARG A 70 -5.30 -1.44 11.08
C ARG A 70 -5.31 -2.72 11.91
N GLU A 71 -6.37 -3.50 11.80
CA GLU A 71 -6.61 -4.72 12.56
C GLU A 71 -5.58 -5.82 12.20
N ARG A 72 -5.26 -6.67 13.19
CA ARG A 72 -4.28 -7.76 13.09
C ARG A 72 -4.71 -8.97 13.88
#